data_AF-A0A5A7Q7U1-F1
#
_entry.id   AF-A0A5A7Q7U1-F1
#
_cell.length_a   1.000
_cell.length_b   1.000
_cell.length_c   1.000
_cell.angle_alpha   90.00
_cell.angle_beta   90.00
_cell.angle_gamma   90.00
#
_symmetry.space_group_name_H-M   'P 1'
#
loop_
_entity.id
_entity.type
_entity.pdbx_description
1 polymer ?
#
loop_
_entity_poly.entity_id
_entity_poly.type
_entity_poly.pdbx_seq_one_letter_code
_entity_poly.pdbx_strand_id
1 'polypeptide(L)'
;MLYCGSSNVISFTFQAIKMLSDSSNSIPIVLLITDGAVEDERHICGTVKSLLTSQKNVSPRIYTLGIGTFCNHYFLRMLAMIGRGQHDVASDVDSIEVRIGGLFARASSIFIANIAFENLSNLDDLEVFPTQIPDLSSESPLIVSGRYHGTFPETLKVNGVLADMSNFSVDLKVEEAKEIPISKVVAKQQIELLTAEAWFSESEELIEKIAKMSVQHAIVSEYTNMVLLKTQRGKTSANSTVAQKVSSKVDAHKTEDSKPERVLILGDMGLGFGNLTATHENVAPGSGDVKHPDAAEAFARAASNCCGSMCNHCCCMCCIQTCSRINDQCAIALTQLCGALACLGCFMCCGGHDG
;
A
#
# COMPACT_ATOMS: atom_id res chain seq x y z
N MET A 1 -3.48 -26.68 7.21
CA MET A 1 -2.31 -25.99 7.79
C MET A 1 -1.12 -26.90 7.59
N LEU A 2 -0.26 -26.61 6.62
CA LEU A 2 0.93 -27.43 6.32
C LEU A 2 2.15 -26.51 6.43
N TYR A 3 3.07 -26.89 7.31
CA TYR A 3 4.34 -26.20 7.53
C TYR A 3 5.23 -26.41 6.29
N CYS A 4 5.72 -25.33 5.68
CA CYS A 4 6.54 -25.39 4.47
C CYS A 4 7.83 -24.59 4.61
N GLY A 5 8.96 -25.25 4.36
CA GLY A 5 10.16 -24.54 3.90
C GLY A 5 9.91 -23.87 2.53
N SER A 6 10.73 -22.86 2.25
CA SER A 6 10.72 -21.97 1.07
C SER A 6 10.40 -22.67 -0.26
N SER A 7 11.01 -23.83 -0.55
CA SER A 7 10.89 -24.51 -1.85
C SER A 7 9.52 -25.18 -2.12
N ASN A 8 8.62 -25.26 -1.13
CA ASN A 8 7.35 -25.99 -1.28
C ASN A 8 6.17 -25.12 -1.74
N VAL A 9 6.22 -23.80 -1.52
CA VAL A 9 5.12 -22.87 -1.89
C VAL A 9 4.86 -22.88 -3.40
N ILE A 10 5.93 -23.03 -4.19
CA ILE A 10 5.90 -23.15 -5.65
C ILE A 10 5.06 -24.36 -6.09
N SER A 11 5.42 -25.54 -5.59
CA SER A 11 4.79 -26.81 -5.94
C SER A 11 3.29 -26.80 -5.59
N PHE A 12 2.95 -26.30 -4.40
CA PHE A 12 1.55 -26.25 -3.97
C PHE A 12 0.70 -25.28 -4.76
N THR A 13 1.24 -24.09 -5.09
CA THR A 13 0.51 -23.11 -5.88
C THR A 13 0.21 -23.67 -7.28
N PHE A 14 1.20 -24.27 -7.94
CA PHE A 14 0.98 -24.89 -9.26
C PHE A 14 0.06 -26.10 -9.20
N GLN A 15 0.22 -26.94 -8.19
CA GLN A 15 -0.66 -28.10 -8.02
C GLN A 15 -2.11 -27.66 -7.80
N ALA A 16 -2.35 -26.65 -6.98
CA ALA A 16 -3.68 -26.09 -6.76
C ALA A 16 -4.28 -25.52 -8.06
N ILE A 17 -3.52 -24.71 -8.80
CA ILE A 17 -4.00 -24.15 -10.08
C ILE A 17 -4.32 -25.27 -11.08
N LYS A 18 -3.48 -26.31 -11.15
CA LYS A 18 -3.69 -27.46 -12.03
C LYS A 18 -4.90 -28.30 -11.61
N MET A 19 -5.13 -28.48 -10.31
CA MET A 19 -6.32 -29.19 -9.82
C MET A 19 -7.62 -28.45 -10.15
N LEU A 20 -7.56 -27.12 -10.27
CA LEU A 20 -8.71 -26.26 -10.50
C LEU A 20 -8.94 -25.91 -11.98
N SER A 21 -8.05 -26.31 -12.90
CA SER A 21 -8.12 -25.94 -14.32
C SER A 21 -9.35 -26.47 -15.07
N ASP A 22 -9.94 -27.55 -14.56
CA ASP A 22 -11.03 -28.26 -15.23
C ASP A 22 -12.42 -27.80 -14.78
N SER A 23 -12.47 -26.80 -13.88
CA SER A 23 -13.73 -26.19 -13.46
C SER A 23 -14.32 -25.32 -14.57
N SER A 24 -15.59 -25.57 -14.93
CA SER A 24 -16.29 -24.87 -16.01
C SER A 24 -17.45 -24.02 -15.55
N ASN A 25 -18.00 -24.28 -14.35
CA ASN A 25 -19.22 -23.64 -13.83
C ASN A 25 -19.01 -22.92 -12.50
N SER A 26 -17.77 -22.57 -12.17
CA SER A 26 -17.44 -21.86 -10.93
C SER A 26 -16.16 -21.07 -11.11
N ILE A 27 -15.98 -20.01 -10.33
CA ILE A 27 -14.73 -19.26 -10.24
C ILE A 27 -13.85 -19.95 -9.18
N PRO A 28 -12.71 -20.55 -9.55
CA PRO A 28 -11.88 -21.22 -8.56
C PRO A 28 -11.12 -20.20 -7.72
N ILE A 29 -10.89 -20.52 -6.45
CA ILE A 29 -10.21 -19.65 -5.51
C ILE A 29 -9.03 -20.42 -4.90
N VAL A 30 -7.87 -19.79 -4.91
CA VAL A 30 -6.66 -20.23 -4.23
C VAL A 30 -6.33 -19.19 -3.15
N LEU A 31 -6.27 -19.63 -1.89
CA LEU A 31 -5.84 -18.82 -0.77
C LEU A 31 -4.44 -19.24 -0.34
N LEU A 32 -3.46 -18.36 -0.54
CA LEU A 32 -2.08 -18.56 -0.12
C LEU A 32 -1.82 -17.78 1.17
N ILE A 33 -1.29 -18.45 2.19
CA ILE A 33 -0.94 -17.85 3.47
C ILE A 33 0.50 -18.25 3.80
N THR A 34 1.33 -17.28 4.17
CA THR A 34 2.73 -17.50 4.57
C THR A 34 3.14 -16.50 5.64
N ASP A 35 4.08 -16.89 6.49
CA ASP A 35 4.71 -16.07 7.51
C ASP A 35 6.20 -15.79 7.23
N GLY A 36 6.71 -16.31 6.10
CA GLY A 36 8.08 -16.15 5.65
C GLY A 36 8.19 -15.80 4.16
N ALA A 37 9.42 -15.48 3.75
CA ALA A 37 9.81 -15.27 2.36
C ALA A 37 9.90 -16.60 1.61
N VAL A 38 9.74 -16.55 0.30
CA VAL A 38 9.80 -17.72 -0.57
C VAL A 38 11.05 -17.62 -1.44
N GLU A 39 11.64 -18.76 -1.82
CA GLU A 39 12.71 -18.79 -2.81
C GLU A 39 12.15 -18.58 -4.21
N ASP A 40 12.93 -17.98 -5.11
CA ASP A 40 12.60 -17.82 -6.53
C ASP A 40 11.24 -17.14 -6.81
N GLU A 41 10.81 -16.22 -5.94
CA GLU A 41 9.51 -15.54 -5.99
C GLU A 41 9.13 -14.94 -7.36
N ARG A 42 10.10 -14.34 -8.05
CA ARG A 42 9.87 -13.80 -9.41
C ARG A 42 9.58 -14.89 -10.42
N HIS A 43 10.29 -16.02 -10.34
CA HIS A 43 10.04 -17.17 -11.22
C HIS A 43 8.65 -17.75 -10.99
N ILE A 44 8.20 -17.80 -9.73
CA ILE A 44 6.83 -18.20 -9.37
C ILE A 44 5.82 -17.28 -10.07
N CYS A 45 5.93 -15.96 -9.89
CA CYS A 45 5.04 -15.00 -10.52
C CYS A 45 5.03 -15.13 -12.05
N GLY A 46 6.21 -15.27 -12.69
CA GLY A 46 6.31 -15.45 -14.13
C GLY A 46 5.61 -16.72 -14.63
N THR A 47 5.80 -17.83 -13.92
CA THR A 47 5.20 -19.12 -14.28
C THR A 47 3.69 -19.12 -14.05
N VAL A 48 3.21 -18.59 -12.93
CA VAL A 48 1.77 -18.43 -12.67
C VAL A 48 1.13 -17.55 -13.74
N LYS A 49 1.73 -16.40 -14.06
CA LYS A 49 1.25 -15.51 -15.12
C LYS A 49 1.12 -16.23 -16.46
N SER A 50 2.13 -17.02 -16.85
CA SER A 50 2.11 -17.84 -18.07
C SER A 50 0.99 -18.89 -18.05
N LEU A 51 0.83 -19.59 -16.93
CA LEU A 51 -0.19 -20.62 -16.74
C LEU A 51 -1.61 -20.06 -16.84
N LEU A 52 -1.90 -18.94 -16.15
CA LEU A 52 -3.21 -18.31 -16.18
C LEU A 52 -3.54 -17.72 -17.56
N THR A 53 -2.55 -17.18 -18.26
CA THR A 53 -2.74 -16.66 -19.64
C THR A 53 -3.02 -17.78 -20.64
N SER A 54 -2.50 -18.98 -20.40
CA SER A 54 -2.66 -20.14 -21.29
C SER A 54 -3.97 -20.91 -21.06
N GLN A 55 -4.71 -20.61 -20.00
CA GLN A 55 -5.97 -21.28 -19.69
C GLN A 55 -7.10 -20.81 -20.60
N LYS A 56 -7.94 -21.77 -21.03
CA LYS A 56 -9.11 -21.51 -21.88
C LYS A 56 -10.39 -21.23 -21.08
N ASN A 57 -10.39 -21.57 -19.79
CA ASN A 57 -11.50 -21.39 -18.85
C ASN A 57 -11.23 -20.21 -17.90
N VAL A 58 -12.17 -19.97 -16.97
CA VAL A 58 -11.98 -18.95 -15.92
C VAL A 58 -10.75 -19.28 -15.09
N SER A 59 -9.77 -18.37 -15.11
CA SER A 59 -8.54 -18.51 -14.33
C SER A 59 -8.83 -18.45 -12.82
N PRO A 60 -8.19 -19.29 -11.99
CA PRO A 60 -8.32 -19.23 -10.54
C PRO A 60 -7.95 -17.85 -9.99
N ARG A 61 -8.71 -17.40 -8.99
CA ARG A 61 -8.41 -16.20 -8.21
C ARG A 61 -7.41 -16.50 -7.12
N ILE A 62 -6.34 -15.72 -7.05
CA ILE A 62 -5.28 -15.93 -6.06
C ILE A 62 -5.35 -14.83 -5.01
N TYR A 63 -5.72 -15.20 -3.80
CA TYR A 63 -5.70 -14.32 -2.63
C TYR A 63 -4.49 -14.66 -1.77
N THR A 64 -3.79 -13.65 -1.27
CA THR A 64 -2.55 -13.84 -0.50
C THR A 64 -2.62 -13.14 0.86
N LEU A 65 -2.15 -13.82 1.90
CA LEU A 65 -1.97 -13.25 3.24
C LEU A 65 -0.52 -13.46 3.67
N GLY A 66 0.18 -12.36 3.93
CA GLY A 66 1.49 -12.38 4.58
C GLY A 66 1.37 -12.10 6.08
N ILE A 67 2.04 -12.90 6.90
CA ILE A 67 2.05 -12.76 8.37
C ILE A 67 3.42 -12.26 8.83
N GLY A 68 3.43 -11.16 9.57
CA GLY A 68 4.66 -10.55 10.07
C GLY A 68 5.48 -9.85 9.00
N THR A 69 6.76 -9.60 9.31
CA THR A 69 7.65 -8.76 8.49
C THR A 69 8.65 -9.56 7.66
N PHE A 70 8.66 -10.89 7.78
CA PHE A 70 9.63 -11.74 7.07
C PHE A 70 9.15 -12.12 5.66
N CYS A 71 7.86 -11.98 5.38
CA CYS A 71 7.32 -12.17 4.04
C CYS A 71 7.81 -11.08 3.08
N ASN A 72 8.02 -11.46 1.82
CA ASN A 72 8.06 -10.48 0.75
C ASN A 72 6.62 -10.11 0.36
N HIS A 73 6.13 -8.99 0.87
CA HIS A 73 4.77 -8.54 0.60
C HIS A 73 4.56 -8.05 -0.83
N TYR A 74 5.64 -7.59 -1.51
CA TYR A 74 5.56 -7.22 -2.92
C TYR A 74 5.40 -8.43 -3.82
N PHE A 75 6.06 -9.55 -3.49
CA PHE A 75 5.79 -10.84 -4.12
C PHE A 75 4.32 -11.26 -3.95
N LEU A 76 3.84 -11.30 -2.71
CA LEU A 76 2.47 -11.74 -2.41
C LEU A 76 1.43 -10.84 -3.08
N ARG A 77 1.66 -9.52 -3.13
CA ARG A 77 0.82 -8.57 -3.85
C ARG A 77 0.84 -8.82 -5.35
N MET A 78 2.03 -8.96 -5.95
CA MET A 78 2.16 -9.23 -7.39
C MET A 78 1.44 -10.53 -7.77
N LEU A 79 1.59 -11.58 -6.96
CA LEU A 79 0.95 -12.87 -7.20
C LEU A 79 -0.58 -12.75 -7.14
N ALA A 80 -1.11 -12.00 -6.18
CA ALA A 80 -2.55 -11.73 -6.09
C ALA A 80 -3.06 -10.93 -7.30
N MET A 81 -2.31 -9.92 -7.75
CA MET A 81 -2.64 -9.12 -8.94
C MET A 81 -2.69 -9.99 -10.20
N ILE A 82 -1.69 -10.86 -10.41
CA ILE A 82 -1.65 -11.82 -11.53
C ILE A 82 -2.91 -12.72 -11.52
N GLY A 83 -3.33 -13.16 -10.33
CA GLY A 83 -4.53 -13.96 -10.13
C GLY A 83 -5.83 -13.18 -10.02
N ARG A 84 -5.88 -11.85 -10.24
CA ARG A 84 -7.09 -11.01 -10.03
C ARG A 84 -7.71 -11.10 -8.61
N GLY A 85 -6.95 -11.54 -7.62
CA GLY A 85 -7.38 -11.57 -6.22
C GLY A 85 -6.86 -10.37 -5.44
N GLN A 86 -6.78 -10.51 -4.11
CA GLN A 86 -6.35 -9.45 -3.20
C GLN A 86 -5.26 -9.94 -2.25
N HIS A 87 -4.37 -9.02 -1.89
CA HIS A 87 -3.35 -9.21 -0.87
C HIS A 87 -3.75 -8.52 0.43
N ASP A 88 -3.57 -9.20 1.57
CA ASP A 88 -3.73 -8.62 2.90
C ASP A 88 -2.50 -8.95 3.77
N VAL A 89 -2.35 -8.21 4.86
CA VAL A 89 -1.21 -8.33 5.79
C VAL A 89 -1.72 -8.46 7.21
N ALA A 90 -1.21 -9.47 7.93
CA ALA A 90 -1.37 -9.59 9.37
C ALA A 90 -0.05 -9.20 10.05
N SER A 91 0.04 -7.96 10.53
CA SER A 91 1.28 -7.43 11.13
C SER A 91 1.52 -7.94 12.55
N ASP A 92 0.46 -8.35 13.24
CA ASP A 92 0.48 -8.87 14.60
C ASP A 92 -0.41 -10.12 14.70
N VAL A 93 -0.17 -10.94 15.72
CA VAL A 93 -0.84 -12.23 15.92
C VAL A 93 -2.35 -12.05 16.11
N ASP A 94 -2.76 -10.99 16.81
CA ASP A 94 -4.17 -10.71 17.12
C ASP A 94 -4.96 -10.33 15.86
N SER A 95 -4.29 -9.77 14.86
CA SER A 95 -4.90 -9.40 13.58
C SER A 95 -5.14 -10.59 12.64
N ILE A 96 -4.48 -11.75 12.85
CA ILE A 96 -4.48 -12.86 11.89
C ILE A 96 -5.90 -13.37 11.61
N GLU A 97 -6.69 -13.65 12.65
CA GLU A 97 -8.03 -14.22 12.50
C GLU A 97 -8.95 -13.29 11.71
N VAL A 98 -8.95 -12.00 12.07
CA VAL A 98 -9.75 -10.97 11.40
C VAL A 98 -9.35 -10.82 9.93
N ARG A 99 -8.05 -10.83 9.63
CA ARG A 99 -7.52 -10.67 8.27
C ARG A 99 -7.86 -11.87 7.39
N ILE A 100 -7.69 -13.09 7.91
CA ILE A 100 -8.09 -14.32 7.20
C ILE A 100 -9.60 -14.32 6.94
N GLY A 101 -10.41 -14.01 7.97
CA GLY A 101 -11.86 -13.96 7.85
C GLY A 101 -12.32 -12.99 6.77
N GLY A 102 -11.78 -11.76 6.76
CA GLY A 102 -12.10 -10.75 5.75
C GLY A 102 -11.66 -11.15 4.34
N LEU A 103 -10.50 -11.80 4.20
CA LEU A 103 -10.01 -12.27 2.91
C LEU A 103 -10.87 -13.42 2.36
N PHE A 104 -11.30 -14.34 3.22
CA PHE A 104 -12.21 -15.43 2.86
C PHE A 104 -13.61 -14.92 2.50
N ALA A 105 -14.16 -13.97 3.28
CA ALA A 105 -15.44 -13.35 2.99
C ALA A 105 -15.44 -12.65 1.61
N ARG A 106 -14.37 -11.91 1.31
CA ARG A 106 -14.17 -11.28 -0.02
C ARG A 106 -14.13 -12.31 -1.14
N ALA A 107 -13.35 -13.38 -0.97
CA ALA A 107 -13.19 -14.39 -2.01
C ALA A 107 -14.49 -15.18 -2.26
N SER A 108 -15.25 -15.48 -1.20
CA SER A 108 -16.48 -16.28 -1.28
C SER A 108 -17.73 -15.50 -1.72
N SER A 109 -17.63 -14.18 -1.90
CA SER A 109 -18.76 -13.29 -2.21
C SER A 109 -18.62 -12.55 -3.54
N ILE A 110 -17.86 -13.11 -4.49
CA ILE A 110 -17.73 -12.55 -5.84
C ILE A 110 -19.08 -12.62 -6.55
N PHE A 111 -19.57 -11.47 -7.03
CA PHE A 111 -20.82 -11.39 -7.77
C PHE A 111 -20.67 -10.85 -9.20
N ILE A 112 -19.58 -10.15 -9.52
CA ILE A 112 -19.19 -9.83 -10.90
C ILE A 112 -17.70 -10.11 -11.08
N ALA A 113 -17.37 -10.99 -12.02
CA ALA A 113 -16.01 -11.38 -12.34
C ALA A 113 -15.58 -10.91 -13.74
N ASN A 114 -14.26 -11.00 -14.01
CA ASN A 114 -13.68 -10.68 -15.33
C ASN A 114 -14.08 -9.28 -15.83
N ILE A 115 -14.09 -8.31 -14.92
CA ILE A 115 -14.51 -6.95 -15.23
C ILE A 115 -13.58 -6.35 -16.29
N ALA A 116 -14.18 -5.71 -17.29
CA ALA A 116 -13.49 -5.03 -18.37
C ALA A 116 -14.24 -3.74 -18.76
N PHE A 117 -13.48 -2.75 -19.21
CA PHE A 117 -14.00 -1.47 -19.68
C PHE A 117 -13.97 -1.41 -21.21
N GLU A 118 -15.06 -0.97 -21.82
CA GLU A 118 -15.16 -0.69 -23.25
C GLU A 118 -15.14 0.82 -23.53
N ASN A 119 -14.99 1.19 -24.80
CA ASN A 119 -15.07 2.59 -25.29
C ASN A 119 -13.99 3.54 -24.76
N LEU A 120 -12.84 3.02 -24.34
CA LEU A 120 -11.68 3.82 -23.89
C LEU A 120 -10.59 3.98 -24.97
N SER A 121 -10.80 3.46 -26.18
CA SER A 121 -9.78 3.40 -27.24
C SER A 121 -9.36 4.77 -27.81
N ASN A 122 -10.16 5.81 -27.59
CA ASN A 122 -9.88 7.17 -28.08
C ASN A 122 -9.10 8.02 -27.06
N LEU A 123 -8.69 7.42 -25.94
CA LEU A 123 -7.92 8.10 -24.90
C LEU A 123 -6.43 7.86 -25.14
N ASP A 124 -5.66 8.94 -25.12
CA ASP A 124 -4.20 8.89 -25.19
C ASP A 124 -3.62 8.67 -23.79
N ASP A 125 -2.44 8.04 -23.70
CA ASP A 125 -1.72 7.76 -22.46
C ASP A 125 -2.59 7.14 -21.35
N LEU A 126 -3.55 6.28 -21.72
CA LEU A 126 -4.44 5.64 -20.77
C LEU A 126 -3.67 4.69 -19.86
N GLU A 127 -3.57 5.07 -18.59
CA GLU A 127 -3.01 4.25 -17.53
C GLU A 127 -4.13 3.88 -16.56
N VAL A 128 -4.25 2.58 -16.23
CA VAL A 128 -5.31 2.04 -15.37
C VAL A 128 -4.70 1.15 -14.30
N PHE A 129 -5.16 1.36 -13.06
CA PHE A 129 -4.74 0.65 -11.87
C PHE A 129 -5.93 0.07 -11.11
N PRO A 130 -5.83 -1.17 -10.63
CA PRO A 130 -4.79 -2.16 -10.99
C PRO A 130 -4.87 -2.57 -12.48
N THR A 131 -3.73 -3.02 -13.03
CA THR A 131 -3.61 -3.42 -14.44
C THR A 131 -4.48 -4.63 -14.78
N GLN A 132 -4.65 -5.56 -13.84
CA GLN A 132 -5.66 -6.62 -13.89
C GLN A 132 -6.79 -6.24 -12.94
N ILE A 133 -7.95 -5.87 -13.51
CA ILE A 133 -9.12 -5.44 -12.74
C ILE A 133 -9.63 -6.62 -11.87
N PRO A 134 -9.68 -6.47 -10.54
CA PRO A 134 -10.23 -7.46 -9.64
C PRO A 134 -11.72 -7.69 -9.87
N ASP A 135 -12.21 -8.80 -9.35
CA ASP A 135 -13.63 -9.05 -9.31
C ASP A 135 -14.32 -8.17 -8.25
N LEU A 136 -15.62 -7.91 -8.44
CA LEU A 136 -16.45 -7.20 -7.49
C LEU A 136 -17.09 -8.19 -6.50
N SER A 137 -16.91 -7.91 -5.21
CA SER A 137 -17.41 -8.73 -4.09
C SER A 137 -18.29 -7.89 -3.15
N SER A 138 -19.12 -8.52 -2.32
CA SER A 138 -20.03 -7.79 -1.41
C SER A 138 -19.34 -7.08 -0.26
N GLU A 139 -18.08 -7.43 0.04
CA GLU A 139 -17.38 -6.98 1.23
C GLU A 139 -16.67 -5.63 1.07
N SER A 140 -16.38 -5.19 -0.16
CA SER A 140 -15.62 -3.96 -0.39
C SER A 140 -15.89 -3.35 -1.76
N PRO A 141 -15.83 -2.01 -1.89
CA PRO A 141 -15.94 -1.36 -3.20
C PRO A 141 -14.78 -1.75 -4.11
N LEU A 142 -15.07 -1.93 -5.40
CA LEU A 142 -14.03 -2.02 -6.43
C LEU A 142 -13.60 -0.60 -6.80
N ILE A 143 -12.34 -0.28 -6.53
CA ILE A 143 -11.73 0.99 -6.93
C ILE A 143 -10.78 0.71 -8.09
N VAL A 144 -11.09 1.31 -9.24
CA VAL A 144 -10.18 1.41 -10.38
C VAL A 144 -9.85 2.88 -10.56
N SER A 145 -8.57 3.19 -10.70
CA SER A 145 -8.08 4.55 -10.87
C SER A 145 -7.16 4.62 -12.08
N GLY A 146 -7.00 5.81 -12.66
CA GLY A 146 -6.19 5.95 -13.85
C GLY A 146 -5.91 7.38 -14.23
N ARG A 147 -5.11 7.54 -15.28
CA ARG A 147 -4.83 8.81 -15.93
C ARG A 147 -5.04 8.64 -17.43
N TYR A 148 -5.44 9.72 -18.07
CA TYR A 148 -5.67 9.76 -19.51
C TYR A 148 -5.41 11.18 -20.02
N HIS A 149 -5.12 11.28 -21.31
CA HIS A 149 -5.17 12.51 -22.09
C HIS A 149 -6.34 12.44 -23.08
N GLY A 150 -7.00 13.58 -23.30
CA GLY A 150 -8.16 13.69 -24.17
C GLY A 150 -9.48 13.89 -23.43
N THR A 151 -10.60 13.54 -24.07
CA THR A 151 -11.96 13.71 -23.53
C THR A 151 -12.50 12.36 -23.10
N PHE A 152 -12.80 12.21 -21.80
CA PHE A 152 -13.41 10.99 -21.27
C PHE A 152 -14.87 10.88 -21.74
N PRO A 153 -15.37 9.69 -22.12
CA PRO A 153 -16.75 9.53 -22.58
C PRO A 153 -17.76 9.90 -21.47
N GLU A 154 -18.95 10.36 -21.85
CA GLU A 154 -20.05 10.64 -20.89
C GLU A 154 -20.59 9.37 -20.20
N THR A 155 -20.41 8.22 -20.85
CA THR A 155 -20.82 6.90 -20.37
C THR A 155 -19.67 5.91 -20.52
N LEU A 156 -19.37 5.19 -19.44
CA LEU A 156 -18.41 4.09 -19.44
C LEU A 156 -19.14 2.76 -19.46
N LYS A 157 -18.95 1.98 -20.52
CA LYS A 157 -19.52 0.64 -20.59
C LYS A 157 -18.62 -0.35 -19.86
N VAL A 158 -19.21 -1.05 -18.90
CA VAL A 158 -18.53 -2.06 -18.07
C VAL A 158 -19.13 -3.41 -18.37
N ASN A 159 -18.28 -4.38 -18.69
CA ASN A 159 -18.67 -5.78 -18.85
C ASN A 159 -18.10 -6.63 -17.72
N GLY A 160 -18.70 -7.80 -17.53
CA GLY A 160 -18.19 -8.84 -16.65
C GLY A 160 -18.95 -10.13 -16.83
N VAL A 161 -18.79 -11.03 -15.86
CA VAL A 161 -19.43 -12.35 -15.80
C VAL A 161 -20.09 -12.47 -14.43
N LEU A 162 -21.37 -12.82 -14.38
CA LEU A 162 -22.09 -13.07 -13.14
C LEU A 162 -21.71 -14.43 -12.54
N ALA A 163 -22.07 -14.67 -11.27
CA ALA A 163 -21.80 -15.93 -10.58
C ALA A 163 -22.42 -17.17 -11.27
N ASP A 164 -23.48 -17.00 -12.06
CA ASP A 164 -24.11 -18.05 -12.86
C ASP A 164 -23.46 -18.24 -14.25
N MET A 165 -22.29 -17.61 -14.47
CA MET A 165 -21.52 -17.61 -15.72
C MET A 165 -22.17 -16.88 -16.89
N SER A 166 -23.28 -16.15 -16.67
CA SER A 166 -23.86 -15.30 -17.70
C SER A 166 -23.09 -13.98 -17.87
N ASN A 167 -23.20 -13.38 -19.06
CA ASN A 167 -22.55 -12.11 -19.36
C ASN A 167 -23.28 -10.96 -18.65
N PHE A 168 -22.51 -10.07 -18.04
CA PHE A 168 -22.96 -8.83 -17.44
C PHE A 168 -22.51 -7.64 -18.29
N SER A 169 -23.38 -6.64 -18.47
CA SER A 169 -23.03 -5.37 -19.10
C SER A 169 -23.85 -4.24 -18.48
N VAL A 170 -23.20 -3.12 -18.17
CA VAL A 170 -23.84 -1.92 -17.63
C VAL A 170 -23.16 -0.67 -18.17
N ASP A 171 -23.95 0.35 -18.47
CA ASP A 171 -23.45 1.68 -18.81
C ASP A 171 -23.43 2.55 -17.55
N LEU A 172 -22.24 2.94 -17.11
CA LEU A 172 -22.04 3.84 -15.98
C LEU A 172 -22.01 5.28 -16.49
N LYS A 173 -22.85 6.14 -15.88
CA LYS A 173 -22.80 7.58 -16.14
C LYS A 173 -21.58 8.19 -15.48
N VAL A 174 -20.84 9.00 -16.22
CA VAL A 174 -19.65 9.70 -15.71
C VAL A 174 -20.07 10.98 -14.99
N GLU A 175 -19.47 11.20 -13.82
CA GLU A 175 -19.68 12.39 -13.02
C GLU A 175 -18.36 13.16 -12.82
N GLU A 176 -18.39 14.47 -13.05
CA GLU A 176 -17.25 15.33 -12.76
C GLU A 176 -17.25 15.76 -11.29
N ALA A 177 -16.27 15.30 -10.53
CA ALA A 177 -16.11 15.68 -9.12
C ALA A 177 -14.82 16.49 -8.89
N LYS A 178 -14.85 17.78 -9.28
CA LYS A 178 -13.69 18.70 -9.21
C LYS A 178 -13.20 19.01 -7.79
N GLU A 179 -14.08 18.86 -6.80
CA GLU A 179 -13.79 19.16 -5.38
C GLU A 179 -13.08 18.01 -4.64
N ILE A 180 -12.94 16.84 -5.27
CA ILE A 180 -12.35 15.66 -4.65
C ILE A 180 -10.90 15.54 -5.14
N PRO A 181 -9.89 15.54 -4.24
CA PRO A 181 -8.50 15.34 -4.64
C PRO A 181 -8.22 13.86 -4.93
N ILE A 182 -8.86 13.30 -5.97
CA ILE A 182 -8.79 11.87 -6.35
C ILE A 182 -7.33 11.42 -6.46
N SER A 183 -6.48 12.25 -7.06
CA SER A 183 -5.05 11.97 -7.22
C SER A 183 -4.33 11.74 -5.89
N LYS A 184 -4.73 12.39 -4.78
CA LYS A 184 -4.20 12.11 -3.44
C LYS A 184 -4.78 10.84 -2.83
N VAL A 185 -6.07 10.61 -3.04
CA VAL A 185 -6.79 9.45 -2.48
C VAL A 185 -6.23 8.13 -3.00
N VAL A 186 -5.93 8.06 -4.30
CA VAL A 186 -5.48 6.81 -4.96
C VAL A 186 -3.96 6.64 -4.96
N ALA A 187 -3.18 7.69 -4.67
CA ALA A 187 -1.73 7.68 -4.82
C ALA A 187 -1.04 6.57 -4.01
N LYS A 188 -1.50 6.31 -2.77
CA LYS A 188 -0.91 5.25 -1.93
C LYS A 188 -1.08 3.88 -2.58
N GLN A 189 -2.31 3.57 -3.00
CA GLN A 189 -2.63 2.31 -3.65
C GLN A 189 -1.85 2.16 -4.96
N GLN A 190 -1.77 3.22 -5.77
CA GLN A 190 -1.00 3.20 -7.01
C GLN A 190 0.50 2.96 -6.76
N ILE A 191 1.09 3.62 -5.76
CA ILE A 191 2.48 3.38 -5.34
C ILE A 191 2.67 1.92 -4.94
N GLU A 192 1.79 1.37 -4.09
CA GLU A 192 1.87 -0.01 -3.63
C GLU A 192 1.78 -1.05 -4.76
N LEU A 193 0.90 -0.81 -5.74
CA LEU A 193 0.76 -1.66 -6.93
C LEU A 193 1.99 -1.55 -7.84
N LEU A 194 2.44 -0.32 -8.12
CA LEU A 194 3.61 -0.06 -8.94
C LEU A 194 4.88 -0.63 -8.30
N THR A 195 5.04 -0.58 -6.98
CA THR A 195 6.21 -1.19 -6.31
C THR A 195 6.21 -2.71 -6.47
N ALA A 196 5.05 -3.37 -6.41
CA ALA A 196 4.96 -4.81 -6.69
C ALA A 196 5.32 -5.12 -8.16
N GLU A 197 4.84 -4.32 -9.11
CA GLU A 197 5.20 -4.45 -10.53
C GLU A 197 6.69 -4.19 -10.77
N ALA A 198 7.26 -3.13 -10.19
CA ALA A 198 8.67 -2.77 -10.29
C ALA A 198 9.57 -3.86 -9.70
N TRP A 199 9.19 -4.42 -8.56
CA TRP A 199 9.88 -5.56 -7.96
C TRP A 199 9.89 -6.77 -8.89
N PHE A 200 8.76 -7.06 -9.54
CA PHE A 200 8.61 -8.22 -10.43
C PHE A 200 9.34 -8.05 -11.76
N SER A 201 9.24 -6.86 -12.37
CA SER A 201 9.82 -6.58 -13.69
C SER A 201 11.26 -6.08 -13.64
N GLU A 202 11.77 -5.74 -12.44
CA GLU A 202 13.09 -5.13 -12.24
C GLU A 202 13.26 -3.84 -13.06
N SER A 203 12.19 -3.06 -13.19
CA SER A 203 12.18 -1.85 -14.04
C SER A 203 12.67 -0.63 -13.27
N GLU A 204 13.83 -0.09 -13.67
CA GLU A 204 14.36 1.18 -13.16
C GLU A 204 13.40 2.36 -13.44
N GLU A 205 12.74 2.36 -14.60
CA GLU A 205 11.76 3.40 -14.95
C GLU A 205 10.58 3.42 -13.96
N LEU A 206 10.09 2.24 -13.55
CA LEU A 206 9.03 2.16 -12.54
C LEU A 206 9.54 2.64 -11.17
N ILE A 207 10.77 2.30 -10.80
CA ILE A 207 11.40 2.78 -9.54
C ILE A 207 11.45 4.32 -9.53
N GLU A 208 11.93 4.94 -10.60
CA GLU A 208 11.97 6.40 -10.73
C GLU A 208 10.59 7.04 -10.67
N LYS A 209 9.62 6.45 -11.38
CA LYS A 209 8.21 6.88 -11.35
C LYS A 209 7.64 6.83 -9.93
N ILE A 210 7.86 5.73 -9.21
CA ILE A 210 7.38 5.55 -7.84
C ILE A 210 8.03 6.58 -6.90
N ALA A 211 9.33 6.79 -6.99
CA ALA A 211 10.03 7.78 -6.17
C ALA A 211 9.47 9.19 -6.41
N LYS A 212 9.22 9.56 -7.67
CA LYS A 212 8.59 10.84 -8.03
C LYS A 212 7.17 10.96 -7.48
N MET A 213 6.34 9.93 -7.64
CA MET A 213 4.96 9.91 -7.11
C MET A 213 4.94 10.01 -5.58
N SER A 214 5.84 9.28 -4.92
CA SER A 214 6.02 9.30 -3.47
C SER A 214 6.33 10.71 -2.96
N VAL A 215 7.32 11.39 -3.54
CA VAL A 215 7.70 12.76 -3.16
C VAL A 215 6.57 13.74 -3.48
N GLN A 216 5.95 13.63 -4.66
CA GLN A 216 4.86 14.52 -5.09
C GLN A 216 3.64 14.44 -4.16
N HIS A 217 3.31 13.25 -3.67
CA HIS A 217 2.13 13.02 -2.83
C HIS A 217 2.47 12.95 -1.34
N ALA A 218 3.73 13.11 -0.95
CA ALA A 218 4.24 12.96 0.42
C ALA A 218 3.87 11.59 1.04
N ILE A 219 3.94 10.53 0.24
CA ILE A 219 3.64 9.14 0.65
C ILE A 219 4.95 8.38 0.63
N VAL A 220 5.38 7.85 1.77
CA VAL A 220 6.60 7.04 1.84
C VAL A 220 6.42 5.74 1.04
N SER A 221 7.45 5.37 0.31
CA SER A 221 7.54 4.14 -0.49
C SER A 221 8.85 3.43 -0.20
N GLU A 222 8.97 2.19 -0.65
CA GLU A 222 10.20 1.38 -0.57
C GLU A 222 11.43 2.08 -1.17
N TYR A 223 11.22 3.04 -2.08
CA TYR A 223 12.28 3.75 -2.80
C TYR A 223 12.52 5.18 -2.28
N THR A 224 11.90 5.57 -1.17
CA THR A 224 12.02 6.93 -0.61
C THR A 224 12.09 6.91 0.91
N ASN A 225 12.78 7.91 1.48
CA ASN A 225 12.88 8.08 2.92
C ASN A 225 12.35 9.45 3.33
N MET A 226 11.66 9.51 4.47
CA MET A 226 11.26 10.77 5.08
C MET A 226 12.32 11.21 6.11
N VAL A 227 12.80 12.45 5.99
CA VAL A 227 13.83 13.00 6.88
C VAL A 227 13.29 14.24 7.59
N LEU A 228 13.34 14.23 8.93
CA LEU A 228 13.02 15.38 9.75
C LEU A 228 14.26 16.25 9.95
N LEU A 229 14.15 17.51 9.56
CA LEU A 229 15.19 18.52 9.70
C LEU A 229 14.81 19.52 10.80
N LYS A 230 15.73 19.83 11.71
CA LYS A 230 15.53 20.91 12.68
C LYS A 230 16.10 22.20 12.14
N THR A 231 15.22 23.16 11.88
CA THR A 231 15.62 24.52 11.54
C THR A 231 15.86 25.31 12.82
N GLN A 232 17.11 25.68 13.11
CA GLN A 232 17.39 26.64 14.19
C GLN A 232 17.02 28.04 13.70
N ARG A 233 15.84 28.56 14.06
CA ARG A 233 15.55 29.99 13.90
C ARG A 233 16.33 30.77 14.96
N GLY A 234 17.40 31.45 14.54
CA GLY A 234 18.12 32.41 15.38
C GLY A 234 17.15 33.48 15.89
N LYS A 235 16.95 33.57 17.20
CA LYS A 235 16.27 34.72 17.81
C LYS A 235 17.22 35.91 17.78
N THR A 236 17.01 36.84 16.85
CA THR A 236 17.57 38.19 16.97
C THR A 236 16.76 38.94 18.02
N SER A 237 17.14 38.81 19.30
CA SER A 237 16.69 39.73 20.34
C SER A 237 17.67 40.89 20.40
N ALA A 238 17.23 42.06 19.94
CA ALA A 238 17.87 43.31 20.24
C ALA A 238 17.80 43.57 21.75
N ASN A 239 18.95 43.76 22.42
CA ASN A 239 19.27 44.90 23.29
C ASN A 239 20.59 44.67 24.07
N SER A 240 21.58 45.53 23.78
CA SER A 240 22.55 46.24 24.66
C SER A 240 23.17 45.49 25.87
N THR A 241 24.47 45.52 26.21
CA THR A 241 25.49 46.59 26.13
C THR A 241 26.86 46.12 26.67
N VAL A 242 27.98 46.70 26.17
CA VAL A 242 29.36 46.86 26.77
C VAL A 242 30.21 45.57 26.94
N ALA A 243 31.50 45.42 26.63
CA ALA A 243 32.63 46.08 25.91
C ALA A 243 33.68 44.93 25.67
N GLN A 244 34.71 44.94 24.81
CA GLN A 244 35.75 45.95 24.51
C GLN A 244 36.67 45.39 23.37
N LYS A 245 36.94 46.20 22.32
CA LYS A 245 38.19 46.40 21.49
C LYS A 245 39.01 45.17 20.97
N VAL A 246 39.61 45.09 19.75
CA VAL A 246 40.04 46.05 18.69
C VAL A 246 40.49 45.29 17.40
N SER A 247 40.26 45.94 16.23
CA SER A 247 40.83 45.84 14.85
C SER A 247 40.92 44.48 14.10
N SER A 248 40.69 44.34 12.78
CA SER A 248 40.63 45.27 11.63
C SER A 248 40.08 44.55 10.38
N LYS A 249 39.39 45.32 9.51
CA LYS A 249 39.24 45.21 8.03
C LYS A 249 38.53 44.00 7.38
N VAL A 250 37.27 44.25 6.99
CA VAL A 250 36.68 44.22 5.62
C VAL A 250 37.12 43.07 4.69
N ASP A 251 36.24 42.09 4.42
CA ASP A 251 35.47 42.04 3.16
C ASP A 251 34.46 40.87 3.07
N ALA A 252 33.37 41.17 2.35
CA ALA A 252 32.42 40.32 1.63
C ALA A 252 31.59 39.24 2.38
N HIS A 253 30.29 39.53 2.43
CA HIS A 253 29.16 38.62 2.63
C HIS A 253 29.39 37.19 2.08
N LYS A 254 29.42 36.21 3.00
CA LYS A 254 28.80 34.91 2.77
C LYS A 254 27.69 34.77 3.80
N THR A 255 26.45 34.84 3.33
CA THR A 255 25.33 34.27 4.07
C THR A 255 25.59 32.76 4.09
N GLU A 256 26.25 32.27 5.14
CA GLU A 256 26.30 30.84 5.41
C GLU A 256 24.88 30.41 5.73
N ASP A 257 24.24 29.83 4.73
CA ASP A 257 23.01 29.08 4.87
C ASP A 257 23.34 27.94 5.85
N SER A 258 22.98 28.12 7.12
CA SER A 258 23.25 27.13 8.17
C SER A 258 22.59 25.83 7.75
N LYS A 259 23.39 24.84 7.35
CA LYS A 259 22.88 23.53 6.90
C LYS A 259 21.89 23.01 7.95
N PRO A 260 20.65 22.68 7.56
CA PRO A 260 19.68 22.14 8.50
C PRO A 260 20.23 20.84 9.09
N GLU A 261 20.24 20.77 10.42
CA GLU A 261 20.69 19.59 11.15
C GLU A 261 19.64 18.47 10.97
N ARG A 262 20.07 17.32 10.42
CA ARG A 262 19.22 16.13 10.27
C ARG A 262 18.98 15.54 11.66
N VAL A 263 17.74 15.57 12.12
CA VAL A 263 17.39 15.10 13.47
C VAL A 263 16.93 13.66 13.47
N LEU A 264 16.17 13.25 12.45
CA LEU A 264 15.64 11.90 12.38
C LEU A 264 15.48 11.47 10.91
N ILE A 265 15.93 10.26 10.58
CA ILE A 265 15.53 9.58 9.36
C ILE A 265 14.47 8.58 9.79
N LEU A 266 13.23 8.78 9.33
CA LEU A 266 12.21 7.74 9.42
C LEU A 266 12.61 6.68 8.39
N GLY A 267 13.18 5.58 8.91
CA GLY A 267 13.63 4.45 8.11
C GLY A 267 12.46 3.69 7.49
N ASP A 268 12.82 2.70 6.66
CA ASP A 268 11.94 1.91 5.81
C ASP A 268 10.56 1.59 6.44
N MET A 269 9.54 2.30 5.96
CA MET A 269 8.13 2.08 6.31
C MET A 269 7.41 1.24 5.25
N GLY A 270 8.16 0.68 4.29
CA GLY A 270 7.64 -0.27 3.33
C GLY A 270 7.20 -1.57 4.00
N LEU A 271 6.52 -2.40 3.21
CA LEU A 271 6.20 -3.76 3.65
C LEU A 271 7.42 -4.68 3.55
N GLY A 272 8.48 -4.24 2.87
CA GLY A 272 9.76 -4.94 2.74
C GLY A 272 9.76 -6.06 1.69
N PHE A 273 10.96 -6.37 1.20
CA PHE A 273 11.23 -7.47 0.26
C PHE A 273 11.44 -8.84 0.93
N GLY A 274 11.01 -8.99 2.19
CA GLY A 274 11.13 -10.22 2.95
C GLY A 274 12.53 -10.51 3.51
N ASN A 275 12.62 -11.58 4.30
CA ASN A 275 13.85 -12.02 4.95
C ASN A 275 14.00 -13.56 4.86
N LEU A 276 14.76 -14.00 3.85
CA LEU A 276 15.03 -15.43 3.63
C LEU A 276 15.78 -16.06 4.80
N THR A 277 16.76 -15.37 5.39
CA THR A 277 17.54 -15.88 6.52
C THR A 277 16.64 -16.19 7.72
N ALA A 278 15.80 -15.22 8.12
CA ALA A 278 14.85 -15.41 9.22
C ALA A 278 13.87 -16.54 8.93
N THR A 279 13.47 -16.70 7.66
CA THR A 279 12.60 -17.81 7.23
C THR A 279 13.30 -19.17 7.36
N HIS A 280 14.54 -19.29 6.90
CA HIS A 280 15.34 -20.53 7.04
C HIS A 280 15.61 -20.91 8.50
N GLU A 281 15.82 -19.91 9.35
CA GLU A 281 16.06 -20.08 10.78
C GLU A 281 14.77 -20.35 11.58
N ASN A 282 13.60 -20.35 10.94
CA ASN A 282 12.28 -20.48 11.57
C ASN A 282 12.09 -19.48 12.73
N VAL A 283 12.57 -18.25 12.53
CA VAL A 283 12.38 -17.16 13.48
C VAL A 283 10.88 -16.86 13.55
N ALA A 284 10.30 -16.95 14.74
CA ALA A 284 8.88 -16.67 14.91
C ALA A 284 8.57 -15.22 14.51
N PRO A 285 7.48 -14.94 13.79
CA PRO A 285 7.05 -13.58 13.51
C PRO A 285 6.99 -12.75 14.81
N GLY A 286 7.67 -11.61 14.84
CA GLY A 286 7.79 -10.76 16.03
C GLY A 286 8.88 -11.14 17.04
N SER A 287 9.70 -12.16 16.79
CA SER A 287 10.75 -12.63 17.72
C SER A 287 12.16 -12.07 17.48
N GLY A 288 12.30 -11.02 16.66
CA GLY A 288 13.56 -10.27 16.55
C GLY A 288 13.61 -9.09 17.53
N ASP A 289 14.81 -8.55 17.77
CA ASP A 289 14.98 -7.17 18.28
C ASP A 289 14.37 -6.21 17.25
N VAL A 290 13.05 -6.10 17.25
CA VAL A 290 12.35 -4.97 16.66
C VAL A 290 12.89 -3.79 17.47
N LYS A 291 13.79 -2.99 16.88
CA LYS A 291 13.93 -1.61 17.35
C LYS A 291 12.51 -1.09 17.39
N HIS A 292 11.97 -0.92 18.59
CA HIS A 292 10.64 -0.35 18.74
C HIS A 292 10.63 0.89 17.85
N PRO A 293 9.69 0.98 16.90
CA PRO A 293 9.61 2.14 16.05
C PRO A 293 9.59 3.31 17.01
N ASP A 294 10.51 4.27 16.84
CA ASP A 294 10.46 5.43 17.70
C ASP A 294 9.09 6.10 17.54
N ALA A 295 8.72 6.98 18.46
CA ALA A 295 7.39 7.58 18.46
C ALA A 295 6.99 8.21 17.10
N ALA A 296 7.95 8.69 16.31
CA ALA A 296 7.71 9.23 14.99
C ALA A 296 7.51 8.12 13.91
N GLU A 297 8.24 7.01 13.97
CA GLU A 297 8.01 5.86 13.09
C GLU A 297 6.69 5.17 13.39
N ALA A 298 6.35 4.99 14.68
CA ALA A 298 5.07 4.42 15.10
C ALA A 298 3.90 5.30 14.65
N PHE A 299 4.04 6.63 14.81
CA PHE A 299 3.05 7.59 14.36
C PHE A 299 2.87 7.55 12.83
N ALA A 300 3.96 7.52 12.07
CA ALA A 300 3.91 7.50 10.61
C ALA A 300 3.32 6.18 10.07
N ARG A 301 3.66 5.02 10.66
CA ARG A 301 3.01 3.72 10.36
C ARG A 301 1.52 3.73 10.71
N ALA A 302 1.13 4.28 11.86
CA ALA A 302 -0.26 4.38 12.25
C ALA A 302 -1.07 5.27 11.28
N ALA A 303 -0.52 6.41 10.88
CA ALA A 303 -1.14 7.31 9.91
C ALA A 303 -1.27 6.66 8.51
N SER A 304 -0.25 5.93 8.06
CA SER A 304 -0.27 5.27 6.75
C SER A 304 -1.26 4.10 6.69
N ASN A 305 -1.37 3.32 7.77
CA ASN A 305 -2.30 2.18 7.87
C ASN A 305 -3.75 2.63 8.11
N CYS A 306 -3.97 3.70 8.88
CA CYS A 306 -5.29 4.28 9.10
C CYS A 306 -5.94 4.73 7.77
N CYS A 307 -5.19 5.46 6.93
CA CYS A 307 -5.68 5.89 5.63
C CYS A 307 -5.97 4.72 4.68
N GLY A 308 -5.13 3.67 4.68
CA GLY A 308 -5.33 2.49 3.82
C GLY A 308 -6.55 1.64 4.23
N SER A 309 -6.73 1.40 5.54
CA SER A 309 -7.85 0.62 6.07
C SER A 309 -9.18 1.35 5.90
N MET A 310 -9.20 2.67 6.09
CA MET A 310 -10.41 3.48 5.88
C MET A 310 -10.80 3.56 4.40
N CYS A 311 -9.84 3.72 3.48
CA CYS A 311 -10.14 3.73 2.03
C CYS A 311 -10.68 2.38 1.52
N ASN A 312 -10.29 1.26 2.12
CA ASN A 312 -10.75 -0.07 1.70
C ASN A 312 -12.10 -0.52 2.30
N HIS A 313 -12.60 0.16 3.35
CA HIS A 313 -13.87 -0.19 4.01
C HIS A 313 -14.90 0.95 4.00
N CYS A 314 -14.51 2.19 3.69
CA CYS A 314 -15.38 3.36 3.80
C CYS A 314 -15.95 3.76 2.42
N CYS A 315 -17.13 3.25 2.08
CA CYS A 315 -17.92 3.69 0.91
C CYS A 315 -18.59 5.07 1.08
N CYS A 316 -18.27 5.86 2.12
CA CYS A 316 -19.05 7.06 2.39
C CYS A 316 -18.44 8.32 1.78
N MET A 317 -19.26 9.08 1.05
CA MET A 317 -18.97 10.48 0.68
C MET A 317 -18.52 11.32 1.88
N CYS A 318 -18.88 10.95 3.12
CA CYS A 318 -18.37 11.59 4.33
C CYS A 318 -16.87 11.37 4.58
N CYS A 319 -16.30 10.20 4.26
CA CYS A 319 -14.86 9.96 4.36
C CYS A 319 -14.12 10.86 3.36
N ILE A 320 -14.61 10.93 2.12
CA ILE A 320 -14.05 11.79 1.07
C ILE A 320 -14.22 13.29 1.39
N GLN A 321 -15.40 13.72 1.88
CA GLN A 321 -15.65 15.10 2.31
C GLN A 321 -14.86 15.50 3.55
N THR A 322 -14.59 14.55 4.46
CA THR A 322 -13.74 14.80 5.63
C THR A 322 -12.30 14.96 5.15
N CYS A 323 -11.80 14.07 4.30
CA CYS A 323 -10.47 14.16 3.73
C CYS A 323 -10.27 15.38 2.81
N SER A 324 -11.29 15.82 2.07
CA SER A 324 -11.22 17.03 1.23
C SER A 324 -11.25 18.33 2.02
N ARG A 325 -11.73 18.29 3.27
CA ARG A 325 -11.72 19.42 4.22
C ARG A 325 -10.49 19.46 5.13
N ILE A 326 -9.59 18.47 5.02
CA ILE A 326 -8.32 18.48 5.74
C ILE A 326 -7.37 19.46 5.02
N ASN A 327 -7.46 20.72 5.42
CA ASN A 327 -6.38 21.70 5.26
C ASN A 327 -5.17 21.24 6.10
N ASP A 328 -3.94 21.62 5.71
CA ASP A 328 -2.71 21.44 6.47
C ASP A 328 -2.88 21.76 7.98
N GLN A 329 -3.65 22.78 8.32
CA GLN A 329 -3.97 23.11 9.72
C GLN A 329 -4.83 22.06 10.42
N CYS A 330 -5.77 21.44 9.72
CA CYS A 330 -6.60 20.36 10.23
C CYS A 330 -5.80 19.07 10.36
N ALA A 331 -4.89 18.79 9.41
CA ALA A 331 -3.95 17.67 9.51
C ALA A 331 -3.00 17.84 10.71
N ILE A 332 -2.51 19.06 10.93
CA ILE A 332 -1.71 19.41 12.12
C ILE A 332 -2.53 19.24 13.39
N ALA A 333 -3.78 19.70 13.43
CA ALA A 333 -4.65 19.54 14.60
C ALA A 333 -4.98 18.06 14.89
N LEU A 334 -5.22 17.26 13.85
CA LEU A 334 -5.45 15.81 13.98
C LEU A 334 -4.17 15.10 14.46
N THR A 335 -3.01 15.50 13.94
CA THR A 335 -1.70 15.00 14.36
C THR A 335 -1.41 15.36 15.81
N GLN A 336 -1.73 16.59 16.23
CA GLN A 336 -1.61 17.04 17.62
C GLN A 336 -2.60 16.32 18.54
N LEU A 337 -3.83 16.06 18.08
CA LEU A 337 -4.83 15.30 18.83
C LEU A 337 -4.41 13.84 19.00
N CYS A 338 -3.97 13.17 17.93
CA CYS A 338 -3.45 11.81 17.98
C CYS A 338 -2.18 11.72 18.85
N GLY A 339 -1.29 12.71 18.76
CA GLY A 339 -0.13 12.84 19.64
C GLY A 339 -0.52 13.02 21.11
N ALA A 340 -1.53 13.86 21.40
CA ALA A 340 -2.04 14.07 22.75
C ALA A 340 -2.72 12.80 23.31
N LEU A 341 -3.47 12.07 22.48
CA LEU A 341 -4.10 10.80 22.84
C LEU A 341 -3.07 9.69 23.10
N ALA A 342 -2.00 9.63 22.29
CA ALA A 342 -0.88 8.72 22.55
C ALA A 342 -0.17 9.05 23.87
N CYS A 343 0.03 10.34 24.18
CA CYS A 343 0.57 10.79 25.47
C CYS A 343 -0.36 10.47 26.66
N LEU A 344 -1.68 10.56 26.48
CA LEU A 344 -2.67 10.16 27.48
C LEU A 344 -2.68 8.64 27.71
N GLY A 345 -2.50 7.84 26.65
CA GLY A 345 -2.31 6.40 26.75
C GLY A 345 -1.05 6.04 27.56
N CYS A 346 0.05 6.76 27.36
CA CYS A 346 1.26 6.59 28.16
C CYS A 346 1.07 7.01 29.63
N PHE A 347 0.26 8.04 29.90
CA PHE A 347 -0.07 8.45 31.27
C PHE A 347 -0.92 7.39 32.00
N MET A 348 -1.83 6.72 31.30
CA MET A 348 -2.65 5.63 31.85
C MET A 348 -1.82 4.36 32.12
N CYS A 349 -0.80 4.07 31.30
CA CYS A 349 0.13 2.96 31.55
C CYS A 349 1.11 3.23 32.71
N CYS A 350 1.49 4.49 32.95
CA CYS A 350 2.43 4.85 34.01
C CYS A 350 1.75 5.23 35.35
N GLY A 351 0.41 5.35 35.39
CA GLY A 351 -0.35 5.69 36.60
C GLY A 351 -0.89 4.50 37.39
N GLY A 352 -0.66 3.26 36.91
CA GLY A 352 -1.17 2.02 37.51
C GLY A 352 -0.16 1.30 38.41
N HIS A 353 0.47 2.00 39.35
CA HIS A 353 1.14 1.34 40.48
C HIS A 353 1.00 2.22 41.72
N ASP A 354 -0.19 2.19 42.32
CA ASP A 354 -0.41 2.36 43.76
C ASP A 354 -1.86 1.91 44.06
N GLY A 355 -1.97 0.76 44.73
CA GLY A 355 -3.23 0.10 45.10
C GLY A 355 -3.01 -1.37 45.40
#